data_AF-A0A0D7CN98-F1
#
_entry.id   AF-A0A0D7CN98-F1
#
_cell.length_a   1.000
_cell.length_b   1.000
_cell.length_c   1.000
_cell.angle_alpha   90.00
_cell.angle_beta   90.00
_cell.angle_gamma   90.00
#
_symmetry.space_group_name_H-M   'P 1'
#
loop_
_entity.id
_entity.type
_entity.pdbx_description
1 polymer ?
#
loop_
_entity_poly.entity_id
_entity_poly.type
_entity_poly.pdbx_seq_one_letter_code
_entity_poly.pdbx_strand_id
1 'polypeptide(L)'
;MTIIDDLTAAPAAGGYAALADGTVIDLRHQQMDATGIPWEWTGQRDTTGQPLMRSWRRDLRGHFLPTISTLTAVPLQDLHDWHGPLHQMPARPTFTRPIRPTPADVFGGIS
;
A
#
# COMPACT_ATOMS: atom_id res chain seq x y z
N MET A 1 15.18 25.98 7.08
CA MET A 1 14.24 25.41 6.10
C MET A 1 14.39 23.90 6.26
N THR A 2 13.63 23.39 7.22
CA THR A 2 13.78 22.09 7.87
C THR A 2 12.33 21.78 8.23
N ILE A 3 11.71 20.68 7.83
CA ILE A 3 12.01 19.29 8.19
C ILE A 3 11.13 18.42 7.27
N ILE A 4 11.69 17.45 6.56
CA ILE A 4 10.95 16.28 6.06
C ILE A 4 11.17 15.20 7.13
N ASP A 5 10.40 15.27 8.21
CA ASP A 5 10.35 14.20 9.21
C ASP A 5 9.04 13.44 9.03
N ASP A 6 9.21 12.13 9.02
CA ASP A 6 8.26 11.15 9.51
C ASP A 6 7.05 10.79 8.61
N LEU A 7 7.35 10.07 7.52
CA LEU A 7 6.37 9.18 6.85
C LEU A 7 6.28 7.79 7.52
N THR A 8 6.78 7.66 8.75
CA THR A 8 6.80 6.43 9.55
C THR A 8 5.91 6.56 10.79
N ALA A 9 4.81 7.30 10.68
CA ALA A 9 3.73 7.21 11.66
C ALA A 9 3.26 5.75 11.75
N ALA A 10 3.71 5.05 12.78
CA ALA A 10 3.23 3.73 13.13
C ALA A 10 1.70 3.77 13.20
N PRO A 11 0.99 2.76 12.66
CA PRO A 11 -0.46 2.80 12.61
C PRO A 11 -1.02 2.96 14.03
N ALA A 12 -1.80 4.02 14.23
CA ALA A 12 -2.51 4.24 15.49
C ALA A 12 -3.34 3.00 15.83
N ALA A 13 -3.47 2.68 17.11
CA ALA A 13 -3.94 1.43 17.71
C ALA A 13 -5.41 0.99 17.41
N GLY A 14 -5.93 1.24 16.20
CA GLY A 14 -7.17 0.69 15.67
C GLY A 14 -6.85 -0.33 14.59
N GLY A 15 -7.48 -1.49 14.67
CA GLY A 15 -7.17 -2.67 13.85
C GLY A 15 -7.00 -2.40 12.34
N TYR A 16 -6.23 -3.29 11.71
CA TYR A 16 -5.92 -3.26 10.28
C TYR A 16 -7.09 -3.63 9.36
N ALA A 17 -8.29 -3.77 9.91
CA ALA A 17 -9.50 -4.05 9.14
C ALA A 17 -10.46 -2.88 9.30
N ALA A 18 -11.08 -2.47 8.20
CA ALA A 18 -12.14 -1.47 8.19
C ALA A 18 -13.32 -1.98 7.35
N LEU A 19 -14.52 -1.49 7.66
CA LEU A 19 -15.71 -1.74 6.87
C LEU A 19 -15.98 -0.53 5.97
N ALA A 20 -16.21 -0.80 4.69
CA ALA A 20 -16.80 0.15 3.75
C ALA A 20 -17.94 -0.57 3.04
N ASP A 21 -19.17 -0.06 3.21
CA ASP A 21 -20.40 -0.63 2.62
C ASP A 21 -20.54 -2.17 2.81
N GLY A 22 -20.28 -2.65 4.04
CA GLY A 22 -20.34 -4.08 4.38
C GLY A 22 -19.17 -4.93 3.87
N THR A 23 -18.24 -4.36 3.11
CA THR A 23 -17.01 -5.03 2.68
C THR A 23 -15.90 -4.80 3.69
N VAL A 24 -15.23 -5.88 4.10
CA VAL A 24 -14.04 -5.81 4.96
C VAL A 24 -12.82 -5.49 4.09
N ILE A 25 -12.16 -4.38 4.40
CA ILE A 25 -10.94 -3.91 3.74
C ILE A 25 -9.77 -4.10 4.69
N ASP A 26 -8.75 -4.85 4.24
CA ASP A 26 -7.48 -5.00 4.95
C ASP A 26 -6.56 -3.81 4.63
N LEU A 27 -6.39 -2.92 5.61
CA LEU A 27 -5.59 -1.72 5.53
C LEU A 27 -4.07 -1.98 5.50
N ARG A 28 -3.62 -3.23 5.70
CA ARG A 28 -2.20 -3.60 5.49
C ARG A 28 -1.84 -3.68 4.02
N HIS A 29 -2.83 -3.89 3.17
CA HIS A 29 -2.63 -4.08 1.75
C HIS A 29 -3.01 -2.82 0.99
N GLN A 30 -2.24 -2.56 -0.06
CA GLN A 30 -2.62 -1.55 -1.03
C GLN A 30 -3.91 -2.00 -1.72
N GLN A 31 -4.83 -1.07 -1.84
CA GLN A 31 -6.10 -1.23 -2.50
C GLN A 31 -6.03 -0.56 -3.88
N MET A 32 -6.88 -0.96 -4.82
CA MET A 32 -6.95 -0.39 -6.15
C MET A 32 -8.41 -0.11 -6.47
N ASP A 33 -8.66 1.08 -7.00
CA ASP A 33 -10.00 1.42 -7.46
C ASP A 33 -10.28 0.92 -8.88
N ALA A 34 -11.53 1.07 -9.34
CA ALA A 34 -11.95 0.68 -10.69
C ALA A 34 -11.20 1.42 -11.81
N THR A 35 -10.54 2.53 -11.52
CA THR A 35 -9.73 3.29 -12.49
C THR A 35 -8.26 2.84 -12.55
N GLY A 36 -7.89 1.87 -11.71
CA GLY A 36 -6.51 1.38 -11.59
C GLY A 36 -5.61 2.28 -10.75
N ILE A 37 -6.16 3.25 -10.03
CA ILE A 37 -5.38 4.09 -9.11
C ILE A 37 -5.20 3.33 -7.80
N PRO A 38 -3.95 3.19 -7.32
CA PRO A 38 -3.70 2.48 -6.10
C PRO A 38 -3.81 3.41 -4.88
N TRP A 39 -4.44 2.91 -3.83
CA TRP A 39 -4.75 3.59 -2.57
C TRP A 39 -4.14 2.84 -1.40
N GLU A 40 -3.58 3.56 -0.44
CA GLU A 40 -3.08 2.97 0.81
C GLU A 40 -3.57 3.75 2.01
N TRP A 41 -3.67 3.05 3.13
CA TRP A 41 -3.97 3.67 4.40
C TRP A 41 -2.79 4.52 4.88
N THR A 42 -3.06 5.75 5.35
CA THR A 42 -2.04 6.66 5.86
C THR A 42 -1.55 6.31 7.27
N GLY A 43 -2.17 5.32 7.93
CA GLY A 43 -2.00 5.06 9.37
C GLY A 43 -2.85 5.95 10.27
N GLN A 44 -3.55 6.94 9.68
CA GLN A 44 -4.41 7.88 10.40
C GLN A 44 -5.90 7.59 10.18
N ARG A 45 -6.72 8.10 11.08
CA ARG A 45 -8.18 8.10 11.00
C ARG A 45 -8.68 9.53 11.18
N ASP A 46 -9.83 9.85 10.61
CA ASP A 46 -10.48 11.13 10.84
C ASP A 46 -11.15 11.19 12.22
N THR A 47 -11.84 12.30 12.51
CA THR A 47 -12.57 12.51 13.78
C THR A 47 -13.74 11.55 14.00
N THR A 48 -14.21 10.88 12.95
CA THR A 48 -15.27 9.87 13.01
C THR A 48 -14.72 8.45 13.16
N GLY A 49 -13.40 8.29 13.09
CA GLY A 49 -12.72 7.01 13.14
C GLY A 49 -12.56 6.33 11.78
N GLN A 50 -12.90 7.00 10.66
CA GLN A 50 -12.72 6.45 9.33
C GLN A 50 -11.25 6.44 8.92
N PRO A 51 -10.73 5.35 8.34
CA PRO A 51 -9.37 5.32 7.81
C PRO A 51 -9.18 6.37 6.73
N LEU A 52 -8.07 7.10 6.81
CA LEU A 52 -7.69 8.06 5.80
C LEU A 52 -6.80 7.37 4.76
N MET A 53 -7.16 7.49 3.49
CA MET A 53 -6.51 6.86 2.35
C MET A 53 -5.76 7.90 1.52
N ARG A 54 -4.64 7.49 0.91
CA ARG A 54 -3.89 8.31 -0.05
C ARG A 54 -3.56 7.48 -1.28
N SER A 55 -3.51 8.11 -2.45
CA SER A 55 -3.18 7.41 -3.70
C SER A 55 -1.88 7.88 -4.28
N TRP A 56 -1.05 6.98 -4.82
CA TRP A 56 0.19 7.38 -5.49
C TRP A 56 0.15 6.92 -6.94
N ARG A 57 0.74 7.69 -7.86
CA ARG A 57 1.00 7.20 -9.21
C ARG A 57 2.45 6.85 -9.36
N ARG A 58 2.77 5.81 -10.13
CA ARG A 58 4.15 5.62 -10.60
C ARG A 58 4.32 6.32 -11.94
N ASP A 59 5.42 7.02 -12.12
CA ASP A 59 5.84 7.45 -13.45
C ASP A 59 6.32 6.26 -14.30
N LEU A 60 6.61 6.50 -15.57
CA LEU A 60 7.14 5.49 -16.50
C LEU A 60 8.50 4.92 -16.06
N ARG A 61 9.19 5.56 -15.11
CA ARG A 61 10.48 5.11 -14.55
C ARG A 61 10.31 4.42 -13.18
N GLY A 62 9.08 4.26 -12.71
CA GLY A 62 8.74 3.62 -11.45
C GLY A 62 8.85 4.51 -10.21
N HIS A 63 9.06 5.82 -10.35
CA HIS A 63 9.05 6.78 -9.24
C HIS A 63 7.63 7.06 -8.78
N PHE A 64 7.42 7.14 -7.46
CA PHE A 64 6.15 7.58 -6.90
C PHE A 64 5.98 9.10 -7.12
N LEU A 65 4.98 9.45 -7.91
CA LEU A 65 4.51 10.79 -8.11
C LEU A 65 3.27 11.05 -7.23
N PRO A 66 3.24 12.20 -6.54
CA PRO A 66 2.04 12.65 -5.88
C PRO A 66 0.91 12.85 -6.91
N THR A 67 -0.24 12.20 -6.71
CA THR A 67 -1.48 12.56 -7.41
C THR A 67 -2.08 13.80 -6.75
N ILE A 68 -3.04 14.49 -7.39
CA ILE A 68 -3.81 15.55 -6.70
C ILE A 68 -4.39 15.04 -5.38
N SER A 69 -4.73 13.75 -5.31
CA SER A 69 -5.22 13.08 -4.10
C SER A 69 -4.13 12.63 -3.11
N THR A 70 -2.82 12.74 -3.40
CA THR A 70 -1.79 12.62 -2.34
C THR A 70 -1.71 13.85 -1.46
N LEU A 71 -2.10 15.01 -1.99
CA LEU A 71 -2.06 16.26 -1.24
C LEU A 71 -3.16 16.31 -0.18
N THR A 72 -4.20 15.48 -0.33
CA THR A 72 -5.35 15.42 0.58
C THR A 72 -5.69 13.97 0.87
N ALA A 73 -5.54 13.53 2.12
CA ALA A 73 -6.00 12.21 2.51
C ALA A 73 -7.53 12.17 2.47
N VAL A 74 -8.10 11.09 1.94
CA VAL A 74 -9.54 10.93 1.70
C VAL A 74 -10.08 9.84 2.62
N PRO A 75 -11.21 10.04 3.33
CA PRO A 75 -11.85 8.98 4.11
C PRO A 75 -12.17 7.75 3.24
N LEU A 76 -12.00 6.55 3.80
CA LEU A 76 -12.23 5.29 3.09
C LEU A 76 -13.65 5.16 2.55
N GLN A 77 -14.65 5.63 3.29
CA GLN A 77 -16.04 5.58 2.84
C GLN A 77 -16.28 6.52 1.65
N ASP A 78 -15.79 7.76 1.71
CA ASP A 78 -15.89 8.69 0.57
C ASP A 78 -15.20 8.12 -0.68
N LEU A 79 -14.03 7.50 -0.48
CA LEU A 79 -13.31 6.81 -1.55
C LEU A 79 -14.16 5.70 -2.17
N HIS A 80 -14.82 4.89 -1.34
CA HIS A 80 -15.73 3.84 -1.79
C HIS A 80 -16.96 4.41 -2.51
N ASP A 81 -17.53 5.51 -2.02
CA ASP A 81 -18.73 6.13 -2.62
C ASP A 81 -18.43 6.74 -3.99
N TRP A 82 -17.23 7.31 -4.19
CA TRP A 82 -16.83 7.92 -5.45
C TRP A 82 -16.29 6.93 -6.48
N HIS A 83 -15.55 5.91 -6.03
CA HIS A 83 -14.84 4.99 -6.91
C HIS A 83 -15.42 3.57 -6.94
N GLY A 84 -16.40 3.29 -6.07
CA GLY A 84 -16.97 1.97 -5.88
C GLY A 84 -16.09 1.04 -5.03
N PRO A 85 -16.37 -0.27 -5.08
CA PRO A 85 -15.61 -1.27 -4.34
C PRO A 85 -14.13 -1.25 -4.68
N LEU A 86 -13.29 -1.25 -3.64
CA LEU A 86 -11.85 -1.33 -3.78
C LEU A 86 -11.40 -2.78 -3.85
N HIS A 87 -10.43 -3.05 -4.72
CA HIS A 87 -9.83 -4.36 -4.88
C HIS A 87 -8.46 -4.41 -4.23
N GLN A 88 -8.19 -5.46 -3.46
CA GLN A 88 -6.87 -5.68 -2.91
C GLN A 88 -5.87 -5.90 -4.04
N MET A 89 -4.81 -5.09 -4.07
CA MET A 89 -3.71 -5.33 -5.00
C MET A 89 -3.00 -6.63 -4.64
N PRO A 90 -2.65 -7.47 -5.62
CA PRO A 90 -1.81 -8.63 -5.36
C PRO A 90 -0.49 -8.14 -4.74
N ALA A 91 -0.06 -8.82 -3.68
CA ALA A 91 1.25 -8.57 -3.09
C ALA A 91 2.30 -8.67 -4.21
N ARG A 92 3.15 -7.65 -4.33
CA ARG A 92 4.21 -7.66 -5.34
C ARG A 92 5.02 -8.95 -5.17
N PRO A 93 5.15 -9.81 -6.19
CA PRO A 93 5.96 -11.00 -6.06
C PRO A 93 7.38 -10.57 -5.70
N THR A 94 7.82 -10.94 -4.50
CA THR A 94 9.22 -10.88 -4.13
C THR A 94 9.92 -11.88 -5.03
N PHE A 95 10.56 -11.39 -6.09
CA PHE A 95 11.55 -12.19 -6.80
C PHE A 95 12.70 -12.44 -5.81
N THR A 96 12.60 -13.52 -5.06
CA THR A 96 13.76 -14.12 -4.41
C THR A 96 14.70 -14.48 -5.55
N ARG A 97 15.79 -13.72 -5.69
CA ARG A 97 16.81 -13.97 -6.70
C ARG A 97 17.19 -15.45 -6.56
N PRO A 98 17.09 -16.28 -7.61
CA PRO A 98 17.53 -17.66 -7.49
C PRO A 98 18.97 -17.63 -7.03
N ILE A 99 19.24 -18.28 -5.90
CA ILE A 99 20.60 -18.49 -5.42
C ILE A 99 21.29 -19.19 -6.59
N ARG A 100 22.25 -18.51 -7.22
CA ARG A 100 23.04 -19.16 -8.27
C ARG A 100 23.79 -20.28 -7.56
N PRO A 101 23.51 -21.56 -7.83
CA PRO A 101 24.26 -22.63 -7.20
C PRO A 101 25.73 -22.39 -7.50
N THR A 102 26.55 -22.42 -6.46
CA THR A 102 27.99 -22.36 -6.64
C THR A 102 28.45 -23.67 -7.28
N PRO A 103 29.58 -23.70 -8.02
CA PRO A 103 30.11 -24.97 -8.55
C PRO A 103 30.30 -26.05 -7.46
N ALA A 104 30.52 -25.66 -6.20
CA ALA A 104 30.63 -26.56 -5.06
C ALA A 104 29.31 -27.28 -4.73
N ASP A 105 28.16 -26.66 -5.01
CA ASP A 105 26.83 -27.26 -4.80
C ASP A 105 26.50 -28.30 -5.88
N VAL A 106 27.15 -28.24 -7.04
CA VAL A 106 26.88 -29.12 -8.20
C VAL A 106 27.75 -30.37 -8.17
N PHE A 107 29.01 -30.24 -7.73
CA PHE A 107 29.98 -31.33 -7.85
C PHE A 107 30.29 -32.07 -6.56
N GLY A 108 29.58 -31.78 -5.46
CA GLY A 108 29.70 -32.51 -4.19
C GLY A 108 31.14 -32.54 -3.70
N GLY A 109 31.54 -31.52 -2.96
CA GLY A 109 32.90 -31.40 -2.41
C GLY A 109 33.43 -32.72 -1.85
N ILE A 110 34.37 -33.32 -2.59
CA ILE A 110 35.20 -34.41 -2.12
C ILE A 110 36.38 -33.78 -1.37
N SER A 111 36.44 -34.06 -0.07
CA SER A 111 37.65 -33.92 0.74
C SER A 111 38.68 -34.96 0.37
#